data_AF-A0A0K6H8C5-F1
#
_entry.id   AF-A0A0K6H8C5-F1
#
_cell.length_a   1.000
_cell.length_b   1.000
_cell.length_c   1.000
_cell.angle_alpha   90.00
_cell.angle_beta   90.00
_cell.angle_gamma   90.00
#
_symmetry.space_group_name_H-M   'P 1'
#
loop_
_entity.id
_entity.type
_entity.pdbx_description
1 polymer ?
#
loop_
_entity_poly.entity_id
_entity_poly.type
_entity_poly.pdbx_seq_one_letter_code
_entity_poly.pdbx_strand_id
1 'polypeptide(L)'
;MLIKHRWQVSLYFFALILFTGCTESSSPTAATPNKPPASDQAKSHDRVCRFAEQLHALEKLEAPETATLRYLNEQWRELNLNRSVFPLHEATTSRGILSELNLALAHETVTLLKESMKSVSEAYEKIEGLRRFSRDPDNMKVPDSIIRTMVNNLENCCLSAINGNATSLVRETKGSPMYKVGELGYFINRDVNAILRNELALSEYTKRLENAADALPEFVPVSMNTTWAQCD
;
A
#
# COMPACT_ATOMS: atom_id res chain seq x y z
N MET A 1 -38.63 20.53 -24.33
CA MET A 1 -38.61 20.64 -25.81
C MET A 1 -37.59 21.72 -26.16
N LEU A 2 -36.77 21.48 -27.19
CA LEU A 2 -35.66 22.31 -27.73
C LEU A 2 -34.30 22.21 -27.01
N ILE A 3 -33.13 22.10 -27.63
CA ILE A 3 -32.64 21.72 -28.98
C ILE A 3 -31.22 21.16 -28.74
N LYS A 4 -30.88 20.03 -29.37
CA LYS A 4 -29.52 19.45 -29.46
C LYS A 4 -28.71 20.26 -30.49
N HIS A 5 -27.48 20.66 -30.15
CA HIS A 5 -26.45 20.96 -31.16
C HIS A 5 -25.24 20.03 -31.03
N ARG A 6 -25.18 19.11 -32.00
CA ARG A 6 -24.00 18.34 -32.42
C ARG A 6 -23.03 19.28 -33.13
N TRP A 7 -21.73 19.12 -32.89
CA TRP A 7 -20.69 19.35 -33.89
C TRP A 7 -19.63 18.24 -33.76
N GLN A 8 -19.74 17.24 -34.63
CA GLN A 8 -18.64 16.37 -35.04
C GLN A 8 -17.81 17.16 -36.05
N VAL A 9 -16.50 17.21 -35.86
CA VAL A 9 -15.56 17.47 -36.96
C VAL A 9 -14.44 16.42 -36.84
N SER A 10 -14.58 15.37 -37.64
CA SER A 10 -13.49 14.45 -37.97
C SER A 10 -12.59 15.12 -38.99
N LEU A 11 -11.29 15.18 -38.75
CA LEU A 11 -10.30 15.47 -39.78
C LEU A 11 -9.27 14.34 -39.79
N TYR A 12 -9.43 13.48 -40.80
CA TYR A 12 -8.41 12.56 -41.28
C TYR A 12 -7.30 13.37 -41.96
N PHE A 13 -6.04 13.04 -41.70
CA PHE A 13 -4.94 13.35 -42.60
C PHE A 13 -4.05 12.12 -42.77
N PHE A 14 -4.12 11.54 -43.97
CA PHE A 14 -3.18 10.58 -44.53
C PHE A 14 -1.98 11.35 -45.08
N ALA A 15 -0.75 10.90 -44.81
CA ALA A 15 0.40 11.20 -45.65
C ALA A 15 1.45 10.09 -45.52
N LEU A 16 1.41 9.15 -46.47
CA LEU A 16 2.47 8.22 -46.84
C LEU A 16 3.42 8.95 -47.79
N ILE A 17 4.72 8.99 -47.48
CA ILE A 17 5.76 9.29 -48.47
C ILE A 17 6.85 8.23 -48.35
N LEU A 18 6.85 7.33 -49.33
CA LEU A 18 7.96 6.44 -49.70
C LEU A 18 8.90 7.23 -50.63
N PHE A 19 10.20 7.19 -50.36
CA PHE A 19 11.22 7.40 -51.38
C PHE A 19 12.20 6.23 -51.34
N THR A 20 12.17 5.44 -52.40
CA THR A 20 13.14 4.43 -52.79
C THR A 20 14.28 5.10 -53.57
N GLY A 21 15.50 4.54 -53.45
CA GLY A 21 16.65 4.93 -54.27
C GLY A 21 17.91 4.15 -53.90
N CYS A 22 18.14 3.04 -54.63
CA CYS A 22 19.31 2.15 -54.66
C CYS A 22 20.56 2.84 -55.27
N THR A 23 21.82 2.36 -55.28
CA THR A 23 22.42 1.02 -55.55
C THR A 23 23.93 1.00 -55.16
N GLU A 24 24.43 -0.09 -54.56
CA GLU A 24 25.45 -1.07 -55.05
C GLU A 24 26.95 -0.83 -54.69
N SER A 25 27.59 -1.78 -53.99
CA SER A 25 28.47 -2.82 -54.59
C SER A 25 29.43 -3.52 -53.59
N SER A 26 29.40 -4.86 -53.63
CA SER A 26 30.46 -5.88 -53.40
C SER A 26 31.26 -5.94 -52.08
N SER A 27 31.10 -7.01 -51.28
CA SER A 27 31.78 -8.33 -51.40
C SER A 27 31.71 -9.13 -50.08
N PRO A 28 31.61 -10.47 -50.12
CA PRO A 28 31.27 -11.29 -48.96
C PRO A 28 32.51 -11.54 -48.08
N THR A 29 32.52 -10.97 -46.88
CA THR A 29 33.52 -11.32 -45.86
C THR A 29 32.87 -12.27 -44.85
N ALA A 30 33.43 -13.48 -44.81
CA ALA A 30 33.32 -14.54 -43.82
C ALA A 30 32.25 -14.37 -42.72
N ALA A 31 31.30 -15.32 -42.71
CA ALA A 31 30.45 -15.62 -41.57
C ALA A 31 31.32 -15.83 -40.32
N THR A 32 31.38 -14.79 -39.49
CA THR A 32 31.74 -14.95 -38.09
C THR A 32 30.46 -15.46 -37.42
N PRO A 33 30.50 -16.56 -36.65
CA PRO A 33 29.30 -17.00 -35.95
C PRO A 33 28.89 -15.86 -35.01
N ASN A 34 27.74 -15.26 -35.30
CA ASN A 34 27.04 -14.37 -34.40
C ASN A 34 26.75 -15.18 -33.13
N LYS A 35 27.71 -15.17 -32.20
CA LYS A 35 27.40 -15.38 -30.80
C LYS A 35 26.34 -14.32 -30.52
N PRO A 36 25.10 -14.67 -30.14
CA PRO A 36 24.19 -13.66 -29.63
C PRO A 36 24.98 -12.88 -28.57
N PRO A 37 24.90 -11.53 -28.52
CA PRO A 37 25.48 -10.83 -27.39
C PRO A 37 25.01 -11.58 -26.15
N ALA A 38 25.96 -11.94 -25.28
CA ALA A 38 25.56 -12.36 -23.95
C ALA A 38 24.50 -11.36 -23.52
N SER A 39 23.36 -11.86 -23.05
CA SER A 39 22.36 -10.99 -22.44
C SER A 39 23.08 -10.34 -21.25
N ASP A 40 23.78 -9.24 -21.50
CA ASP A 40 24.33 -8.33 -20.51
C ASP A 40 23.10 -7.70 -19.90
N GLN A 41 22.44 -8.45 -19.01
CA GLN A 41 21.48 -7.85 -18.11
C GLN A 41 22.26 -6.77 -17.39
N ALA A 42 21.93 -5.51 -17.68
CA ALA A 42 22.59 -4.38 -17.06
C ALA A 42 22.56 -4.58 -15.55
N LYS A 43 23.70 -4.42 -14.89
CA LYS A 43 23.80 -4.55 -13.43
C LYS A 43 22.77 -3.63 -12.76
N SER A 44 22.16 -4.11 -11.69
CA SER A 44 21.23 -3.32 -10.89
C SER A 44 21.98 -2.17 -10.22
N HIS A 45 21.28 -1.07 -9.96
CA HIS A 45 21.87 0.07 -9.26
C HIS A 45 22.21 -0.30 -7.80
N ASP A 46 23.32 0.20 -7.23
CA ASP A 46 23.78 -0.14 -5.86
C ASP A 46 22.70 -0.01 -4.77
N ARG A 47 21.83 1.01 -4.91
CA ARG A 47 20.68 1.20 -4.00
C ARG A 47 19.65 0.06 -4.10
N VAL A 48 19.39 -0.46 -5.29
CA VAL A 48 18.51 -1.62 -5.50
C VAL A 48 19.16 -2.86 -4.90
N CYS A 49 20.47 -3.05 -5.07
CA CYS A 49 21.20 -4.16 -4.47
C CYS A 49 21.14 -4.17 -2.95
N ARG A 50 21.40 -3.02 -2.30
CA ARG A 50 21.24 -2.89 -0.85
C ARG A 50 19.81 -3.20 -0.39
N PHE A 51 18.81 -2.74 -1.14
CA PHE A 51 17.42 -3.06 -0.86
C PHE A 51 17.12 -4.57 -1.00
N ALA A 52 17.65 -5.22 -2.04
CA ALA A 52 17.52 -6.67 -2.24
C ALA A 52 18.17 -7.47 -1.11
N GLU A 53 19.38 -7.09 -0.68
CA GLU A 53 20.06 -7.70 0.46
C GLU A 53 19.27 -7.54 1.77
N GLN A 54 18.72 -6.36 2.03
CA GLN A 54 17.90 -6.11 3.22
C GLN A 54 16.61 -6.93 3.19
N LEU A 55 15.98 -7.08 2.02
CA LEU A 55 14.81 -7.92 1.84
C LEU A 55 15.15 -9.39 2.09
N HIS A 56 16.26 -9.88 1.55
CA HIS A 56 16.73 -11.26 1.74
C HIS A 56 17.13 -11.55 3.19
N ALA A 57 17.65 -10.56 3.92
CA ALA A 57 17.98 -10.72 5.34
C ALA A 57 16.76 -11.12 6.20
N LEU A 58 15.54 -10.78 5.77
CA LEU A 58 14.31 -11.17 6.46
C LEU A 58 14.01 -12.67 6.36
N GLU A 59 14.55 -13.38 5.36
CA GLU A 59 14.34 -14.83 5.19
C GLU A 59 14.88 -15.65 6.37
N LYS A 60 15.84 -15.07 7.11
CA LYS A 60 16.44 -15.68 8.31
C LYS A 60 15.58 -15.50 9.58
N LEU A 61 14.51 -14.70 9.50
CA LEU A 61 13.63 -14.41 10.62
C LEU A 61 12.40 -15.31 10.56
N GLU A 62 11.98 -15.83 11.73
CA GLU A 62 10.74 -16.60 11.86
C GLU A 62 9.51 -15.74 11.54
N ALA A 63 9.55 -14.46 11.91
CA ALA A 63 8.59 -13.44 11.51
C ALA A 63 9.29 -12.09 11.30
N PRO A 64 9.02 -11.38 10.20
CA PRO A 64 9.63 -10.08 9.94
C PRO A 64 9.07 -9.03 10.90
N GLU A 65 9.95 -8.26 11.55
CA GLU A 65 9.55 -7.13 12.39
C GLU A 65 8.82 -6.08 11.55
N THR A 66 7.64 -5.66 12.00
CA THR A 66 6.77 -4.74 11.25
C THR A 66 7.40 -3.36 11.04
N ALA A 67 8.23 -2.90 11.98
CA ALA A 67 9.03 -1.68 11.80
C ALA A 67 9.99 -1.77 10.62
N THR A 68 10.69 -2.90 10.49
CA THR A 68 11.59 -3.17 9.38
C THR A 68 10.82 -3.28 8.06
N LEU A 69 9.66 -3.93 8.06
CA LEU A 69 8.80 -3.98 6.87
C LEU A 69 8.28 -2.60 6.44
N ARG A 70 7.88 -1.74 7.39
CA ARG A 70 7.50 -0.34 7.09
C ARG A 70 8.64 0.41 6.42
N TYR A 71 9.87 0.26 6.95
CA TYR A 71 11.06 0.86 6.37
C TYR A 71 11.33 0.37 4.93
N LEU A 72 11.22 -0.94 4.68
CA LEU A 72 11.44 -1.52 3.34
C LEU A 72 10.40 -1.07 2.32
N ASN A 73 9.13 -0.92 2.73
CA ASN A 73 8.09 -0.35 1.85
C ASN A 73 8.42 1.10 1.46
N GLU A 74 8.96 1.89 2.39
CA GLU A 74 9.37 3.26 2.12
C GLU A 74 10.59 3.31 1.19
N GLN A 75 11.60 2.47 1.43
CA GLN A 75 12.75 2.34 0.52
C GLN A 75 12.32 1.95 -0.90
N TRP A 76 11.42 0.97 -1.03
CA TRP A 76 10.87 0.58 -2.33
C TRP A 76 10.16 1.76 -3.00
N ARG A 77 9.38 2.55 -2.25
CA ARG A 77 8.70 3.76 -2.75
C ARG A 77 9.71 4.74 -3.32
N GLU A 78 10.76 5.06 -2.56
CA GLU A 78 11.80 5.99 -2.99
C GLU A 78 12.51 5.53 -4.26
N LEU A 79 12.84 4.24 -4.36
CA LEU A 79 13.48 3.66 -5.53
C LEU A 79 12.55 3.73 -6.75
N ASN A 80 11.27 3.42 -6.58
CA ASN A 80 10.30 3.34 -7.66
C ASN A 80 9.90 4.72 -8.23
N LEU A 81 10.31 5.83 -7.60
CA LEU A 81 10.16 7.17 -8.16
C LEU A 81 11.06 7.40 -9.38
N ASN A 82 12.16 6.66 -9.53
CA ASN A 82 13.09 6.83 -10.64
C ASN A 82 13.31 5.52 -11.42
N ARG A 83 12.73 5.43 -12.61
CA ARG A 83 12.87 4.26 -13.51
C ARG A 83 14.28 4.01 -14.03
N SER A 84 15.16 5.01 -14.02
CA SER A 84 16.57 4.81 -14.38
C SER A 84 17.37 4.13 -13.26
N VAL A 85 16.89 4.22 -12.02
CA VAL A 85 17.49 3.59 -10.84
C VAL A 85 16.82 2.25 -10.55
N PHE A 86 15.49 2.17 -10.71
CA PHE A 86 14.71 0.96 -10.45
C PHE A 86 13.91 0.53 -11.70
N PRO A 87 14.54 -0.26 -12.59
CA PRO A 87 13.89 -0.86 -13.75
C PRO A 87 12.56 -1.54 -13.42
N LEU A 88 11.62 -1.49 -14.36
CA LEU A 88 10.24 -1.95 -14.15
C LEU A 88 10.16 -3.42 -13.68
N HIS A 89 11.00 -4.30 -14.22
CA HIS A 89 10.96 -5.73 -13.88
C HIS A 89 11.38 -5.97 -12.42
N GLU A 90 12.48 -5.36 -11.96
CA GLU A 90 12.94 -5.43 -10.57
C GLU A 90 11.90 -4.84 -9.60
N ALA A 91 11.34 -3.68 -9.97
CA ALA A 91 10.29 -3.03 -9.19
C ALA A 91 9.04 -3.90 -9.07
N THR A 92 8.66 -4.60 -10.13
CA THR A 92 7.48 -5.48 -10.15
C THR A 92 7.71 -6.73 -9.29
N THR A 93 8.85 -7.41 -9.46
CA THR A 93 9.17 -8.62 -8.68
C THR A 93 9.29 -8.33 -7.20
N SER A 94 10.08 -7.31 -6.83
CA SER A 94 10.22 -6.89 -5.43
C SER A 94 8.91 -6.40 -4.81
N ARG A 95 8.02 -5.78 -5.60
CA ARG A 95 6.69 -5.40 -5.12
C ARG A 95 5.82 -6.60 -4.79
N GLY A 96 5.92 -7.67 -5.57
CA GLY A 96 5.27 -8.94 -5.29
C GLY A 96 5.72 -9.50 -3.94
N ILE A 97 7.04 -9.60 -3.73
CA ILE A 97 7.62 -10.07 -2.45
C ILE A 97 7.14 -9.19 -1.28
N LEU A 98 7.23 -7.86 -1.42
CA LEU A 98 6.73 -6.94 -0.38
C LEU A 98 5.23 -7.05 -0.14
N SER A 99 4.43 -7.33 -1.18
CA SER A 99 2.99 -7.53 -1.04
C SER A 99 2.67 -8.73 -0.16
N GLU A 100 3.42 -9.81 -0.32
CA GLU A 100 3.24 -11.01 0.50
C GLU A 100 3.72 -10.78 1.93
N LEU A 101 4.85 -10.06 2.11
CA LEU A 101 5.34 -9.63 3.41
C LEU A 101 4.40 -8.65 4.14
N ASN A 102 3.71 -7.79 3.40
CA ASN A 102 2.76 -6.81 3.94
C ASN A 102 1.53 -7.46 4.59
N LEU A 103 1.33 -8.75 4.39
CA LEU A 103 0.33 -9.50 5.12
C LEU A 103 0.62 -9.53 6.63
N ALA A 104 1.89 -9.56 7.04
CA ALA A 104 2.27 -9.41 8.45
C ALA A 104 1.86 -8.02 9.00
N LEU A 105 2.04 -6.95 8.21
CA LEU A 105 1.56 -5.61 8.58
C LEU A 105 0.04 -5.58 8.71
N ALA A 106 -0.69 -6.27 7.83
CA ALA A 106 -2.15 -6.33 7.89
C ALA A 106 -2.65 -7.03 9.16
N HIS A 107 -2.07 -8.17 9.51
CA HIS A 107 -2.41 -8.90 10.74
C HIS A 107 -2.09 -8.09 12.00
N GLU A 108 -0.91 -7.46 12.07
CA GLU A 108 -0.58 -6.56 13.19
C GLU A 108 -1.57 -5.39 13.27
N THR A 109 -1.90 -4.78 12.12
CA THR A 109 -2.85 -3.65 12.08
C THR A 109 -4.23 -4.05 12.58
N VAL A 110 -4.72 -5.26 12.25
CA VAL A 110 -5.98 -5.77 12.81
C VAL A 110 -5.91 -5.88 14.32
N THR A 111 -4.84 -6.44 14.88
CA THR A 111 -4.66 -6.55 16.34
C THR A 111 -4.66 -5.17 17.00
N LEU A 112 -3.87 -4.23 16.47
CA LEU A 112 -3.78 -2.86 16.98
C LEU A 112 -5.12 -2.11 16.87
N LEU A 113 -5.88 -2.33 15.79
CA LEU A 113 -7.22 -1.76 15.62
C LEU A 113 -8.21 -2.34 16.63
N LYS A 114 -8.15 -3.64 16.93
CA LYS A 114 -8.98 -4.27 17.97
C LYS A 114 -8.64 -3.70 19.35
N GLU A 115 -7.37 -3.52 19.67
CA GLU A 115 -6.91 -2.88 20.90
C GLU A 115 -7.38 -1.42 20.99
N SER A 116 -7.30 -0.66 19.89
CA SER A 116 -7.84 0.69 19.79
C SER A 116 -9.33 0.72 20.13
N MET A 117 -10.10 -0.24 19.58
CA MET A 117 -11.54 -0.29 19.78
C MET A 117 -11.93 -0.59 21.22
N LYS A 118 -11.09 -1.26 22.01
CA LYS A 118 -11.30 -1.39 23.46
C LYS A 118 -11.31 -0.01 24.13
N SER A 119 -10.31 0.82 23.85
CA SER A 119 -10.22 2.19 24.40
C SER A 119 -11.38 3.07 23.93
N VAL A 120 -11.80 2.93 22.67
CA VAL A 120 -12.94 3.66 22.11
C VAL A 120 -14.25 3.22 22.74
N SER A 121 -14.44 1.91 22.97
CA SER A 121 -15.63 1.37 23.64
C SER A 121 -15.77 1.92 25.07
N GLU A 122 -14.68 1.93 25.84
CA GLU A 122 -14.68 2.48 27.20
C GLU A 122 -15.02 3.99 27.21
N ALA A 123 -14.54 4.74 26.22
CA ALA A 123 -14.87 6.16 26.07
C ALA A 123 -16.34 6.34 25.65
N TYR A 124 -16.81 5.54 24.70
CA TYR A 124 -18.17 5.54 24.20
C TYR A 124 -19.19 5.25 25.31
N GLU A 125 -18.95 4.24 26.14
CA GLU A 125 -19.82 3.91 27.28
C GLU A 125 -19.94 5.06 28.29
N LYS A 126 -18.84 5.76 28.58
CA LYS A 126 -18.86 6.95 29.45
C LYS A 126 -19.71 8.06 28.84
N ILE A 127 -19.62 8.27 27.53
CA ILE A 127 -20.41 9.27 26.80
C ILE A 127 -21.88 8.90 26.81
N GLU A 128 -22.22 7.64 26.53
CA GLU A 128 -23.60 7.13 26.60
C GLU A 128 -24.21 7.29 28.00
N GLY A 129 -23.41 7.05 29.04
CA GLY A 129 -23.82 7.31 30.42
C GLY A 129 -24.22 8.78 30.66
N LEU A 130 -23.51 9.72 30.06
CA LEU A 130 -23.82 11.16 30.13
C LEU A 130 -25.01 11.55 29.25
N ARG A 131 -25.11 10.99 28.03
CA ARG A 131 -26.21 11.25 27.08
C ARG A 131 -27.58 10.98 27.69
N ARG A 132 -27.69 9.95 28.53
CA ARG A 132 -28.94 9.60 29.25
C ARG A 132 -29.49 10.72 30.14
N PHE A 133 -28.66 11.67 30.55
CA PHE A 133 -29.04 12.81 31.38
C PHE A 133 -29.05 14.14 30.60
N SER A 134 -28.73 14.12 29.30
CA SER A 134 -28.77 15.29 28.44
C SER A 134 -30.20 15.61 28.03
N ARG A 135 -30.52 16.91 27.92
CA ARG A 135 -31.79 17.38 27.32
C ARG A 135 -31.83 17.15 25.81
N ASP A 136 -30.66 17.07 25.18
CA ASP A 136 -30.47 16.77 23.77
C ASP A 136 -29.33 15.73 23.66
N PRO A 137 -29.65 14.43 23.73
CA PRO A 137 -28.65 13.36 23.71
C PRO A 137 -27.88 13.25 22.40
N ASP A 138 -28.54 13.53 21.27
CA ASP A 138 -27.98 13.37 19.93
C ASP A 138 -26.95 14.46 19.61
N ASN A 139 -27.16 15.69 20.11
CA ASN A 139 -26.25 16.80 19.92
C ASN A 139 -25.39 17.12 21.15
N MET A 140 -25.35 16.21 22.15
CA MET A 140 -24.57 16.42 23.36
C MET A 140 -23.07 16.54 23.00
N LYS A 141 -22.46 17.67 23.33
CA LYS A 141 -21.01 17.84 23.20
C LYS A 141 -20.30 16.79 24.06
N VAL A 142 -19.41 16.03 23.44
CA VAL A 142 -18.52 15.10 24.16
C VAL A 142 -17.55 15.90 25.05
N PRO A 143 -17.42 15.57 26.34
CA PRO A 143 -16.47 16.25 27.23
C PRO A 143 -15.02 16.10 26.76
N ASP A 144 -14.30 17.22 26.71
CA ASP A 144 -12.90 17.28 26.23
C ASP A 144 -11.97 16.38 27.08
N SER A 145 -12.29 16.16 28.36
CA SER A 145 -11.54 15.25 29.25
C SER A 145 -11.60 13.78 28.82
N ILE A 146 -12.75 13.33 28.28
CA ILE A 146 -12.93 11.97 27.77
C ILE A 146 -12.16 11.83 26.45
N ILE A 147 -12.30 12.80 25.54
CA ILE A 147 -11.58 12.83 24.26
C ILE A 147 -10.07 12.76 24.50
N ARG A 148 -9.53 13.62 25.36
CA ARG A 148 -8.10 13.66 25.68
C ARG A 148 -7.59 12.34 26.26
N THR A 149 -8.32 11.76 27.22
CA THR A 149 -7.94 10.46 27.80
C THR A 149 -7.89 9.37 26.74
N MET A 150 -8.90 9.32 25.87
CA MET A 150 -8.94 8.34 24.79
C MET A 150 -7.81 8.56 23.78
N VAL A 151 -7.56 9.79 23.34
CA VAL A 151 -6.45 10.12 22.42
C VAL A 151 -5.12 9.68 23.03
N ASN A 152 -4.86 10.00 24.31
CA ASN A 152 -3.65 9.56 24.99
C ASN A 152 -3.51 8.03 25.03
N ASN A 153 -4.61 7.30 25.26
CA ASN A 153 -4.60 5.84 25.25
C ASN A 153 -4.28 5.31 23.84
N LEU A 154 -4.85 5.89 22.79
CA LEU A 154 -4.58 5.50 21.41
C LEU A 154 -3.14 5.80 21.00
N GLU A 155 -2.62 6.99 21.34
CA GLU A 155 -1.23 7.38 21.07
C GLU A 155 -0.22 6.47 21.76
N ASN A 156 -0.45 6.13 23.04
CA ASN A 156 0.43 5.28 23.82
C ASN A 156 0.38 3.81 23.40
N CYS A 157 -0.75 3.35 22.86
CA CYS A 157 -0.95 1.95 22.52
C CYS A 157 -0.50 1.66 21.09
N CYS A 158 -1.01 2.38 20.10
CA CYS A 158 -1.06 1.82 18.75
C CYS A 158 -1.11 2.83 17.61
N LEU A 159 -1.46 4.11 17.85
CA LEU A 159 -1.75 5.04 16.75
C LEU A 159 -0.56 5.24 15.79
N SER A 160 0.65 5.33 16.33
CA SER A 160 1.87 5.45 15.51
C SER A 160 2.09 4.23 14.61
N ALA A 161 1.96 3.03 15.18
CA ALA A 161 2.13 1.77 14.45
C ALA A 161 1.02 1.56 13.41
N ILE A 162 -0.24 1.83 13.77
CA ILE A 162 -1.39 1.77 12.85
C ILE A 162 -1.16 2.70 11.66
N ASN A 163 -0.81 3.95 11.90
CA ASN A 163 -0.58 4.93 10.83
C ASN A 163 0.58 4.48 9.92
N GLY A 164 1.68 4.03 10.51
CA GLY A 164 2.83 3.51 9.77
C GLY A 164 2.43 2.35 8.84
N ASN A 165 1.76 1.35 9.38
CA ASN A 165 1.32 0.18 8.61
C ASN A 165 0.30 0.55 7.53
N ALA A 166 -0.68 1.37 7.90
CA ALA A 166 -1.76 1.78 7.00
C ALA A 166 -1.21 2.44 5.73
N THR A 167 -0.14 3.24 5.82
CA THR A 167 0.46 3.86 4.62
C THR A 167 0.99 2.83 3.62
N SER A 168 1.57 1.72 4.09
CA SER A 168 1.99 0.62 3.21
C SER A 168 0.78 -0.12 2.64
N LEU A 169 -0.21 -0.41 3.49
CA LEU A 169 -1.37 -1.23 3.15
C LEU A 169 -2.33 -0.56 2.15
N VAL A 170 -2.53 0.76 2.22
CA VAL A 170 -3.38 1.49 1.24
C VAL A 170 -2.78 1.55 -0.17
N ARG A 171 -1.55 1.06 -0.36
CA ARG A 171 -0.90 0.93 -1.67
C ARG A 171 -1.05 -0.46 -2.27
N GLU A 172 -1.60 -1.40 -1.50
CA GLU A 172 -2.00 -2.70 -2.03
C GLU A 172 -3.12 -2.57 -3.07
N THR A 173 -3.35 -3.64 -3.83
CA THR A 173 -4.40 -3.66 -4.84
C THR A 173 -5.74 -3.22 -4.25
N LYS A 174 -6.34 -2.19 -4.84
CA LYS A 174 -7.61 -1.62 -4.37
C LYS A 174 -8.67 -2.72 -4.27
N GLY A 175 -9.32 -2.81 -3.11
CA GLY A 175 -10.35 -3.82 -2.83
C GLY A 175 -9.81 -5.14 -2.30
N SER A 176 -8.48 -5.35 -2.26
CA SER A 176 -7.87 -6.48 -1.55
C SER A 176 -8.16 -6.42 -0.05
N PRO A 177 -8.15 -7.55 0.66
CA PRO A 177 -8.28 -7.59 2.11
C PRO A 177 -7.27 -6.68 2.84
N MET A 178 -6.00 -6.71 2.42
CA MET A 178 -4.95 -5.86 2.98
C MET A 178 -5.24 -4.36 2.77
N TYR A 179 -5.72 -3.97 1.58
CA TYR A 179 -6.11 -2.59 1.32
C TYR A 179 -7.25 -2.15 2.26
N LYS A 180 -8.25 -3.00 2.50
CA LYS A 180 -9.38 -2.68 3.41
C LYS A 180 -8.91 -2.48 4.85
N VAL A 181 -8.00 -3.32 5.33
CA VAL A 181 -7.37 -3.14 6.65
C VAL A 181 -6.58 -1.84 6.70
N GLY A 182 -5.80 -1.56 5.65
CA GLY A 182 -5.08 -0.30 5.50
C GLY A 182 -5.99 0.93 5.54
N GLU A 183 -7.14 0.87 4.87
CA GLU A 183 -8.12 1.96 4.84
C GLU A 183 -8.72 2.24 6.23
N LEU A 184 -9.07 1.19 6.98
CA LEU A 184 -9.54 1.31 8.37
C LEU A 184 -8.45 1.95 9.26
N GLY A 185 -7.21 1.49 9.14
CA GLY A 185 -6.07 2.06 9.86
C GLY A 185 -5.81 3.52 9.48
N TYR A 186 -5.83 3.85 8.19
CA TYR A 186 -5.54 5.18 7.67
C TYR A 186 -6.57 6.22 8.14
N PHE A 187 -7.84 5.81 8.28
CA PHE A 187 -8.92 6.69 8.71
C PHE A 187 -9.34 6.53 10.17
N ILE A 188 -8.54 5.85 11.00
CA ILE A 188 -8.89 5.58 12.41
C ILE A 188 -9.29 6.84 13.18
N ASN A 189 -8.53 7.93 13.06
CA ASN A 189 -8.83 9.18 13.77
C ASN A 189 -10.17 9.80 13.33
N ARG A 190 -10.51 9.70 12.04
CA ARG A 190 -11.80 10.18 11.53
C ARG A 190 -12.93 9.33 12.08
N ASP A 191 -12.79 8.02 11.98
CA ASP A 191 -13.83 7.05 12.31
C ASP A 191 -14.07 7.02 13.84
N VAL A 192 -13.03 7.09 14.66
CA VAL A 192 -13.15 7.24 16.12
C VAL A 192 -13.94 8.49 16.49
N ASN A 193 -13.61 9.64 15.90
CA ASN A 193 -14.34 10.88 16.18
C ASN A 193 -15.82 10.78 15.75
N ALA A 194 -16.09 10.14 14.61
CA ALA A 194 -17.47 9.88 14.16
C ALA A 194 -18.22 8.99 15.16
N ILE A 195 -17.56 7.96 15.72
CA ILE A 195 -18.15 7.09 16.76
C ILE A 195 -18.50 7.90 18.02
N LEU A 196 -17.56 8.72 18.53
CA LEU A 196 -17.82 9.51 19.73
C LEU A 196 -18.96 10.52 19.52
N ARG A 197 -19.13 11.03 18.30
CA ARG A 197 -20.21 11.96 17.92
C ARG A 197 -21.52 11.28 17.52
N ASN A 198 -21.63 9.95 17.63
CA ASN A 198 -22.80 9.18 17.19
C ASN A 198 -23.10 9.31 15.67
N GLU A 199 -22.10 9.67 14.87
CA GLU A 199 -22.16 9.74 13.39
C GLU A 199 -21.87 8.38 12.75
N LEU A 200 -21.22 7.49 13.49
CA LEU A 200 -20.88 6.12 13.09
C LEU A 200 -21.15 5.18 14.27
N ALA A 201 -21.90 4.10 14.04
CA ALA A 201 -22.15 3.13 15.10
C ALA A 201 -20.86 2.35 15.42
N LEU A 202 -20.53 2.21 16.71
CA LEU A 202 -19.37 1.40 17.15
C LEU A 202 -19.48 -0.04 16.64
N SER A 203 -20.68 -0.64 16.68
CA SER A 203 -20.94 -1.99 16.17
C SER A 203 -20.73 -2.12 14.66
N GLU A 204 -21.06 -1.07 13.89
CA GLU A 204 -20.80 -1.05 12.45
C GLU A 204 -19.30 -1.04 12.17
N TYR A 205 -18.53 -0.20 12.88
CA TYR A 205 -17.09 -0.17 12.74
C TYR A 205 -16.44 -1.51 13.13
N THR A 206 -16.83 -2.09 14.26
CA THR A 206 -16.34 -3.41 14.71
C THR A 206 -16.63 -4.48 13.67
N LYS A 207 -17.84 -4.52 13.11
CA LYS A 207 -18.19 -5.47 12.05
C LYS A 207 -17.37 -5.27 10.78
N ARG A 208 -17.08 -4.03 10.39
CA ARG A 208 -16.18 -3.73 9.24
C ARG A 208 -14.77 -4.25 9.51
N LEU A 209 -14.26 -4.10 10.73
CA LEU A 209 -12.96 -4.60 11.14
C LEU A 209 -12.91 -6.14 11.15
N GLU A 210 -13.92 -6.80 11.71
CA GLU A 210 -14.05 -8.26 11.71
C GLU A 210 -14.10 -8.81 10.29
N ASN A 211 -14.96 -8.27 9.43
CA ASN A 211 -15.05 -8.69 8.03
C ASN A 211 -13.71 -8.50 7.28
N ALA A 212 -12.96 -7.44 7.58
CA ALA A 212 -11.66 -7.21 6.96
C ALA A 212 -10.61 -8.20 7.47
N ALA A 213 -10.63 -8.51 8.77
CA ALA A 213 -9.76 -9.50 9.40
C ALA A 213 -10.02 -10.90 8.87
N ASP A 214 -11.28 -11.33 8.79
CA ASP A 214 -11.68 -12.66 8.31
C ASP A 214 -11.35 -12.87 6.83
N ALA A 215 -11.24 -11.79 6.06
CA ALA A 215 -10.85 -11.82 4.67
C ALA A 215 -9.33 -11.89 4.46
N LEU A 216 -8.51 -11.69 5.50
CA LEU A 216 -7.06 -11.78 5.37
C LEU A 216 -6.64 -13.25 5.17
N PRO A 217 -5.78 -13.53 4.18
CA PRO A 217 -5.19 -14.86 4.06
C PRO A 217 -4.24 -15.15 5.23
N GLU A 218 -4.00 -16.43 5.49
CA GLU A 218 -2.94 -16.86 6.39
C GLU A 218 -1.57 -16.43 5.85
N PHE A 219 -0.67 -16.07 6.75
CA PHE A 219 0.70 -15.76 6.37
C PHE A 219 1.43 -17.05 5.97
N VAL A 220 1.87 -17.09 4.72
CA VAL A 220 2.68 -18.18 4.17
C VAL A 220 4.11 -17.67 3.98
N PRO A 221 5.14 -18.45 4.35
CA PRO A 221 6.53 -18.06 4.08
C PRO A 221 6.76 -17.75 2.60
N VAL A 222 7.36 -16.58 2.35
CA VAL A 222 7.66 -16.05 1.02
C VAL A 222 9.13 -16.28 0.72
N SER A 223 9.46 -16.73 -0.49
CA SER A 223 10.88 -16.73 -0.90
C SER A 223 11.35 -15.29 -1.13
N MET A 224 12.40 -14.89 -0.43
CA MET A 224 12.96 -13.54 -0.50
C MET A 224 14.32 -13.55 -1.22
N ASN A 225 14.46 -14.46 -2.19
CA ASN A 225 15.69 -14.57 -2.96
C ASN A 225 16.02 -13.25 -3.66
N THR A 226 17.31 -13.02 -3.92
CA THR A 226 17.80 -11.79 -4.57
C THR A 226 17.95 -11.93 -6.08
N THR A 227 17.54 -13.05 -6.68
CA THR A 227 17.80 -13.38 -8.10
C THR A 227 17.12 -12.43 -9.09
N TRP A 228 16.19 -11.61 -8.61
CA TRP A 228 15.54 -10.54 -9.36
C TRP A 228 16.37 -9.26 -9.47
N ALA A 229 17.46 -9.12 -8.71
CA ALA A 229 18.44 -8.04 -8.82
C ALA A 229 19.80 -8.61 -9.25
N GLN A 230 20.45 -7.97 -10.22
CA GLN A 230 21.78 -8.32 -10.71
C GLN A 230 22.83 -7.56 -9.92
N CYS A 231 23.22 -8.13 -8.78
CA CYS A 231 24.19 -7.57 -7.84
C CYS A 231 25.52 -8.34 -7.89
N ASP A 232 26.63 -7.63 -7.74
CA ASP A 232 27.99 -8.20 -7.70
C ASP A 232 28.36 -8.78 -6.34
#